data_AF-A0A9D6TKR1-F1
#
_entry.id   AF-A0A9D6TKR1-F1
#
_cell.length_a   1.000
_cell.length_b   1.000
_cell.length_c   1.000
_cell.angle_alpha   90.00
_cell.angle_beta   90.00
_cell.angle_gamma   90.00
#
_symmetry.space_group_name_H-M   'P 1'
#
loop_
_entity.id
_entity.type
_entity.pdbx_description
1 polymer ?
#
loop_
_entity_poly.entity_id
_entity_poly.type
_entity_poly.pdbx_seq_one_letter_code
_entity_poly.pdbx_strand_id
1 'polypeptide(L)'
;MRNQSFTLEFLTPCFLAGANQATAELRAPSVRGQLRWWFRALGGSLSDESAVFGGVGKAPAASKLIIRTLKISDGPKWQPPFVDPNASSSYVWYFASVSGKELKQKGTGPRWNSAAALAPKTKFRLFIQQPFELPLSPQSDLNEAIECFVCLGGLGLRVTRGLGAFACLERPLDRDRLKNLQTIVTAAGFRWEHRTKRLSDDGAIAREIGSLVKGTRKEQGLKADRPSSLGSSQPRQTSAIFFRPIRLAGATDCELLVLEAPHDRVLGEQARKASRTLVGTVPSQLSHYAAPSGGYNR
;
A
#
# COMPACT_ATOMS: atom_id res chain seq x y z
N MET A 1 -18.42 -22.68 9.19
CA MET A 1 -18.47 -21.34 8.56
C MET A 1 -17.70 -20.34 9.42
N ARG A 2 -16.70 -19.65 8.87
CA ARG A 2 -15.94 -18.61 9.60
C ARG A 2 -16.35 -17.23 9.05
N ASN A 3 -16.75 -16.33 9.93
CA ASN A 3 -17.17 -14.97 9.56
C ASN A 3 -16.37 -13.96 10.37
N GLN A 4 -15.73 -13.03 9.67
CA GLN A 4 -14.95 -11.94 10.28
C GLN A 4 -15.47 -10.60 9.74
N SER A 5 -15.57 -9.61 10.62
CA SER A 5 -15.94 -8.26 10.23
C SER A 5 -14.98 -7.25 10.85
N PHE A 6 -14.51 -6.31 10.05
CA PHE A 6 -13.55 -5.28 10.46
C PHE A 6 -14.04 -3.90 10.04
N THR A 7 -13.92 -2.93 10.93
CA THR A 7 -14.13 -1.52 10.68
C THR A 7 -12.77 -0.89 10.40
N LEU A 8 -12.60 -0.45 9.15
CA LEU A 8 -11.36 0.12 8.66
C LEU A 8 -11.55 1.63 8.46
N GLU A 9 -10.63 2.42 9.01
CA GLU A 9 -10.60 3.88 8.90
C GLU A 9 -9.38 4.32 8.07
N PHE A 10 -9.60 5.05 6.98
CA PHE A 10 -8.48 5.54 6.16
C PHE A 10 -7.62 6.56 6.91
N LEU A 11 -6.30 6.37 6.89
CA LEU A 11 -5.31 7.30 7.42
C LEU A 11 -4.86 8.32 6.38
N THR A 12 -4.87 7.93 5.10
CA THR A 12 -4.50 8.76 3.95
C THR A 12 -5.60 8.73 2.90
N PRO A 13 -5.68 9.74 2.01
CA PRO A 13 -6.69 9.75 0.96
C PRO A 13 -6.57 8.49 0.09
N CYS A 14 -7.70 7.87 -0.21
CA CYS A 14 -7.79 6.62 -0.95
C CYS A 14 -8.44 6.84 -2.31
N PHE A 15 -7.71 6.53 -3.38
CA PHE A 15 -8.18 6.69 -4.75
C PHE A 15 -8.59 5.34 -5.32
N LEU A 16 -9.89 5.05 -5.21
CA LEU A 16 -10.53 3.88 -5.80
C LEU A 16 -11.58 4.37 -6.80
N ALA A 17 -11.54 3.88 -8.03
CA ALA A 17 -12.48 4.29 -9.06
C ALA A 17 -13.13 3.08 -9.71
N GLY A 18 -14.42 3.21 -10.04
CA GLY A 18 -15.17 2.25 -10.84
C GLY A 18 -15.16 2.61 -12.31
N ALA A 19 -16.32 2.52 -12.95
CA ALA A 19 -16.50 3.01 -14.33
C ALA A 19 -16.29 4.53 -14.39
N ASN A 20 -16.92 5.27 -13.47
CA ASN A 20 -16.71 6.70 -13.33
C ASN A 20 -15.37 6.99 -12.64
N GLN A 21 -14.43 7.57 -13.38
CA GLN A 21 -13.10 7.91 -12.87
C GLN A 21 -13.07 9.15 -11.98
N ALA A 22 -14.15 9.94 -11.94
CA ALA A 22 -14.23 11.18 -11.17
C ALA A 22 -14.88 11.02 -9.79
N THR A 23 -15.33 9.81 -9.44
CA THR A 23 -16.02 9.52 -8.18
C THR A 23 -15.41 8.30 -7.51
N ALA A 24 -15.15 8.42 -6.21
CA ALA A 24 -14.58 7.34 -5.43
C ALA A 24 -15.59 6.19 -5.26
N GLU A 25 -15.18 4.97 -5.55
CA GLU A 25 -16.01 3.76 -5.37
C GLU A 25 -15.24 2.70 -4.59
N LEU A 26 -15.72 2.35 -3.39
CA LEU A 26 -15.18 1.24 -2.62
C LEU A 26 -15.73 -0.08 -3.16
N ARG A 27 -14.83 -0.98 -3.58
CA ARG A 27 -15.21 -2.21 -4.30
C ARG A 27 -14.58 -3.44 -3.65
N ALA A 28 -15.38 -4.48 -3.44
CA ALA A 28 -14.91 -5.78 -2.95
C ALA A 28 -13.76 -6.39 -3.80
N PRO A 29 -13.75 -6.29 -5.14
CA PRO A 29 -12.60 -6.71 -5.96
C PRO A 29 -11.27 -6.08 -5.57
N SER A 30 -11.26 -4.80 -5.16
CA SER A 30 -10.03 -4.10 -4.75
C SER A 30 -9.45 -4.71 -3.47
N VAL A 31 -10.32 -5.03 -2.50
CA VAL A 31 -9.93 -5.73 -1.27
C VAL A 31 -9.44 -7.14 -1.57
N ARG A 32 -10.17 -7.88 -2.41
CA ARG A 32 -9.79 -9.23 -2.85
C ARG A 32 -8.40 -9.26 -3.47
N GLY A 33 -8.08 -8.29 -4.33
CA GLY A 33 -6.77 -8.16 -4.96
C GLY A 33 -5.64 -7.95 -3.94
N GLN A 34 -5.85 -7.13 -2.91
CA GLN A 34 -4.86 -6.90 -1.86
C GLN A 34 -4.69 -8.12 -0.94
N LEU A 35 -5.78 -8.79 -0.56
CA LEU A 35 -5.70 -10.03 0.23
C LEU A 35 -4.93 -11.12 -0.54
N ARG A 36 -5.22 -11.29 -1.83
CA ARG A 36 -4.50 -12.23 -2.71
C ARG A 36 -3.02 -11.85 -2.83
N TRP A 37 -2.71 -10.56 -2.89
CA TRP A 37 -1.32 -10.09 -2.91
C TRP A 37 -0.58 -10.42 -1.61
N TRP A 38 -1.18 -10.15 -0.43
CA TRP A 38 -0.59 -10.49 0.85
C TRP A 38 -0.37 -11.99 0.99
N PHE A 39 -1.36 -12.80 0.59
CA PHE A 39 -1.25 -14.26 0.57
C PHE A 39 -0.01 -14.74 -0.21
N ARG A 40 0.17 -14.26 -1.44
CA ARG A 40 1.34 -14.58 -2.27
C ARG A 40 2.64 -14.09 -1.66
N ALA A 41 2.65 -12.85 -1.19
CA ALA A 41 3.86 -12.22 -0.67
C ALA A 41 4.34 -12.90 0.61
N LEU A 42 3.42 -13.40 1.44
CA LEU A 42 3.73 -14.16 2.65
C LEU A 42 4.22 -15.60 2.36
N GLY A 43 3.99 -16.13 1.17
CA GLY A 43 4.56 -17.41 0.73
C GLY A 43 3.53 -18.43 0.27
N GLY A 44 2.25 -18.07 0.24
CA GLY A 44 1.20 -18.96 -0.23
C GLY A 44 1.45 -19.46 -1.64
N SER A 45 1.32 -20.77 -1.84
CA SER A 45 1.59 -21.43 -3.11
C SER A 45 0.49 -21.13 -4.15
N LEU A 46 0.76 -21.38 -5.43
CA LEU A 46 -0.23 -21.23 -6.50
C LEU A 46 -1.44 -22.18 -6.31
N SER A 47 -1.18 -23.39 -5.79
CA SER A 47 -2.22 -24.36 -5.46
C SER A 47 -3.09 -23.88 -4.30
N ASP A 48 -2.48 -23.39 -3.22
CA ASP A 48 -3.20 -22.91 -2.04
C ASP A 48 -3.99 -21.64 -2.36
N GLU A 49 -3.42 -20.75 -3.17
CA GLU A 49 -4.10 -19.57 -3.64
C GLU A 49 -5.33 -19.93 -4.47
N SER A 50 -5.24 -20.93 -5.33
CA SER A 50 -6.37 -21.44 -6.12
C SER A 50 -7.42 -22.10 -5.21
N ALA A 51 -7.01 -22.79 -4.15
CA ALA A 51 -7.92 -23.36 -3.16
C ALA A 51 -8.69 -22.29 -2.39
N VAL A 52 -8.04 -21.17 -2.04
CA VAL A 52 -8.64 -20.06 -1.28
C VAL A 52 -9.49 -19.15 -2.16
N PHE A 53 -8.89 -18.61 -3.23
CA PHE A 53 -9.48 -17.55 -4.06
C PHE A 53 -10.15 -18.09 -5.33
N GLY A 54 -10.10 -19.39 -5.60
CA GLY A 54 -10.61 -19.97 -6.83
C GLY A 54 -9.73 -19.67 -8.05
N GLY A 55 -10.08 -20.28 -9.17
CA GLY A 55 -9.34 -20.16 -10.43
C GLY A 55 -10.16 -20.61 -11.63
N VAL A 56 -9.76 -20.15 -12.81
CA VAL A 56 -10.41 -20.45 -14.10
C VAL A 56 -9.54 -21.36 -14.99
N GLY A 57 -8.61 -22.11 -14.39
CA GLY A 57 -7.69 -23.00 -15.10
C GLY A 57 -8.37 -24.30 -15.57
N LYS A 58 -7.55 -25.30 -15.90
CA LYS A 58 -8.03 -26.64 -16.36
C LYS A 58 -8.99 -27.30 -15.37
N ALA A 59 -8.82 -27.04 -14.07
CA ALA A 59 -9.76 -27.42 -13.02
C ALA A 59 -10.34 -26.13 -12.40
N PRO A 60 -11.46 -25.61 -12.92
CA PRO A 60 -12.05 -24.39 -12.38
C PRO A 60 -12.56 -24.64 -10.96
N ALA A 61 -12.29 -23.69 -10.07
CA ALA A 61 -12.71 -23.77 -8.68
C ALA A 61 -13.33 -22.45 -8.24
N ALA A 62 -14.50 -22.53 -7.61
CA ALA A 62 -15.14 -21.38 -7.00
C ALA A 62 -14.35 -20.92 -5.76
N SER A 63 -14.33 -19.61 -5.55
CA SER A 63 -13.77 -18.97 -4.36
C SER A 63 -14.37 -19.54 -3.08
N LYS A 64 -13.53 -19.84 -2.09
CA LYS A 64 -13.97 -20.19 -0.73
C LYS A 64 -14.20 -18.97 0.16
N LEU A 65 -13.94 -17.77 -0.39
CA LEU A 65 -14.14 -16.48 0.26
C LEU A 65 -15.24 -15.64 -0.40
N ILE A 66 -16.07 -15.04 0.42
CA ILE A 66 -17.00 -13.97 0.05
C ILE A 66 -16.52 -12.68 0.75
N ILE A 67 -16.28 -11.64 -0.04
CA ILE A 67 -15.84 -10.33 0.44
C ILE A 67 -16.95 -9.34 0.20
N ARG A 68 -17.36 -8.62 1.24
CA ARG A 68 -18.30 -7.50 1.14
C ARG A 68 -17.71 -6.26 1.78
N THR A 69 -18.04 -5.10 1.23
CA THR A 69 -17.61 -3.80 1.73
C THR A 69 -18.83 -2.90 1.89
N LEU A 70 -18.90 -2.16 2.98
CA LEU A 70 -19.97 -1.18 3.23
C LEU A 70 -19.35 0.10 3.77
N LYS A 71 -19.48 1.23 3.05
CA LYS A 71 -19.06 2.54 3.60
C LYS A 71 -19.95 2.89 4.79
N ILE A 72 -19.35 3.21 5.94
CA ILE A 72 -20.07 3.52 7.17
C ILE A 72 -20.22 5.03 7.35
N SER A 73 -19.13 5.78 7.16
CA SER A 73 -19.12 7.22 7.35
C SER A 73 -18.06 7.88 6.48
N ASP A 74 -18.35 9.10 6.03
CA ASP A 74 -17.38 9.94 5.34
C ASP A 74 -16.44 10.63 6.34
N GLY A 75 -15.18 10.81 5.93
CA GLY A 75 -14.24 11.67 6.62
C GLY A 75 -14.53 13.17 6.38
N PRO A 76 -13.77 14.08 7.00
CA PRO A 76 -13.83 15.50 6.68
C PRO A 76 -13.55 15.74 5.19
N LYS A 77 -14.17 16.77 4.62
CA LYS A 77 -13.97 17.13 3.21
C LYS A 77 -12.48 17.29 2.90
N TRP A 78 -11.96 16.42 2.05
CA TRP A 78 -10.57 16.46 1.62
C TRP A 78 -10.46 17.19 0.28
N GLN A 79 -9.48 18.08 0.18
CA GLN A 79 -9.15 18.78 -1.06
C GLN A 79 -7.78 18.32 -1.53
N PRO A 80 -7.65 17.90 -2.80
CA PRO A 80 -6.34 17.55 -3.34
C PRO A 80 -5.38 18.73 -3.24
N PRO A 81 -4.16 18.54 -2.69
CA PRO A 81 -3.21 19.62 -2.56
C PRO A 81 -2.70 20.07 -3.94
N PHE A 82 -2.21 21.30 -4.01
CA PHE A 82 -1.39 21.72 -5.15
C PHE A 82 -0.13 20.83 -5.25
N VAL A 83 0.18 20.37 -6.45
CA VAL A 83 1.33 19.52 -6.71
C VAL A 83 2.45 20.36 -7.31
N ASP A 84 3.38 20.80 -6.46
CA ASP A 84 4.65 21.39 -6.90
C ASP A 84 5.59 20.27 -7.40
N PRO A 85 6.01 20.27 -8.69
CA PRO A 85 6.94 19.30 -9.22
C PRO A 85 8.30 19.23 -8.50
N ASN A 86 8.72 20.33 -7.85
CA ASN A 86 10.01 20.40 -7.16
C ASN A 86 9.95 19.89 -5.72
N ALA A 87 8.76 19.92 -5.10
CA ALA A 87 8.52 19.44 -3.76
C ALA A 87 8.73 17.92 -3.66
N SER A 88 9.22 17.43 -2.53
CA SER A 88 9.41 15.99 -2.30
C SER A 88 8.08 15.23 -2.38
N SER A 89 6.98 15.84 -1.92
CA SER A 89 5.64 15.26 -1.95
C SER A 89 5.13 14.94 -3.36
N SER A 90 5.70 15.52 -4.42
CA SER A 90 5.39 15.17 -5.82
C SER A 90 5.66 13.69 -6.11
N TYR A 91 6.66 13.08 -5.46
CA TYR A 91 6.94 11.65 -5.57
C TYR A 91 5.80 10.80 -5.03
N VAL A 92 4.83 11.35 -4.30
CA VAL A 92 3.59 10.69 -3.87
C VAL A 92 2.40 11.19 -4.68
N TRP A 93 2.25 12.50 -4.86
CA TRP A 93 1.04 13.08 -5.47
C TRP A 93 1.00 13.05 -6.99
N TYR A 94 2.13 13.16 -7.69
CA TYR A 94 2.14 13.39 -9.15
C TYR A 94 1.36 12.33 -9.94
N PHE A 95 1.67 11.04 -9.77
CA PHE A 95 0.93 10.00 -10.52
C PHE A 95 -0.52 9.82 -10.06
N ALA A 96 -0.88 10.31 -8.86
CA ALA A 96 -2.29 10.38 -8.47
C ALA A 96 -2.98 11.54 -9.17
N SER A 97 -2.31 12.69 -9.28
CA SER A 97 -2.87 13.91 -9.87
C SER A 97 -3.10 13.83 -11.37
N VAL A 98 -2.33 13.01 -12.10
CA VAL A 98 -2.51 12.80 -13.55
C VAL A 98 -3.25 11.49 -13.89
N SER A 99 -3.82 10.80 -12.90
CA SER A 99 -4.43 9.48 -13.10
C SER A 99 -5.79 9.53 -13.79
N GLY A 100 -6.05 8.55 -14.67
CA GLY A 100 -7.29 8.45 -15.46
C GLY A 100 -7.36 9.44 -16.63
N LYS A 101 -6.26 10.15 -16.88
CA LYS A 101 -6.15 11.17 -17.92
C LYS A 101 -5.94 10.54 -19.30
N GLU A 102 -6.62 11.08 -20.30
CA GLU A 102 -6.37 10.73 -21.70
C GLU A 102 -5.06 11.36 -22.21
N LEU A 103 -4.39 10.68 -23.16
CA LEU A 103 -3.04 11.04 -23.63
C LEU A 103 -2.89 12.50 -24.09
N LYS A 104 -3.97 13.16 -24.52
CA LYS A 104 -3.95 14.53 -25.06
C LYS A 104 -4.45 15.62 -24.11
N GLN A 105 -4.98 15.26 -22.94
CA GLN A 105 -5.54 16.23 -22.01
C GLN A 105 -4.41 17.07 -21.38
N LYS A 106 -4.63 18.35 -21.08
CA LYS A 106 -3.71 19.19 -20.26
C LYS A 106 -4.22 19.25 -18.82
N GLY A 107 -3.34 19.45 -17.84
CA GLY A 107 -3.72 19.54 -16.42
C GLY A 107 -3.84 18.19 -15.69
N THR A 108 -4.61 18.19 -14.60
CA THR A 108 -4.86 17.03 -13.73
C THR A 108 -5.85 16.05 -14.36
N GLY A 109 -5.80 14.79 -13.95
CA GLY A 109 -6.73 13.75 -14.36
C GLY A 109 -8.05 13.79 -13.57
N PRO A 110 -9.07 13.06 -14.03
CA PRO A 110 -10.40 13.03 -13.41
C PRO A 110 -10.36 12.54 -11.96
N ARG A 111 -9.35 11.75 -11.58
CA ARG A 111 -9.20 11.21 -10.22
C ARG A 111 -8.67 12.24 -9.19
N TRP A 112 -8.31 13.44 -9.61
CA TRP A 112 -7.72 14.47 -8.75
C TRP A 112 -8.73 15.56 -8.40
N ASN A 113 -9.80 15.16 -7.70
CA ASN A 113 -10.83 16.06 -7.19
C ASN A 113 -11.37 15.51 -5.85
N SER A 114 -12.11 16.33 -5.09
CA SER A 114 -12.63 15.94 -3.76
C SER A 114 -13.58 14.74 -3.77
N ALA A 115 -14.37 14.56 -4.83
CA ALA A 115 -15.29 13.42 -4.96
C ALA A 115 -14.59 12.13 -5.43
N ALA A 116 -13.41 12.23 -6.04
CA ALA A 116 -12.66 11.10 -6.57
C ALA A 116 -11.76 10.38 -5.54
N ALA A 117 -11.66 10.90 -4.32
CA ALA A 117 -10.92 10.28 -3.24
C ALA A 117 -11.83 10.05 -2.02
N LEU A 118 -11.72 8.89 -1.39
CA LEU A 118 -12.22 8.73 -0.02
C LEU A 118 -11.26 9.50 0.89
N ALA A 119 -11.79 10.48 1.60
CA ALA A 119 -11.01 11.34 2.49
C ALA A 119 -10.40 10.52 3.65
N PRO A 120 -9.27 10.99 4.24
CA PRO A 120 -8.83 10.50 5.54
C PRO A 120 -9.98 10.50 6.56
N LYS A 121 -9.97 9.56 7.50
CA LYS A 121 -11.02 9.28 8.50
C LYS A 121 -12.34 8.73 7.94
N THR A 122 -12.46 8.52 6.62
CA THR A 122 -13.58 7.75 6.05
C THR A 122 -13.52 6.32 6.59
N LYS A 123 -14.66 5.79 7.04
CA LYS A 123 -14.78 4.45 7.61
C LYS A 123 -15.59 3.54 6.70
N PHE A 124 -15.15 2.29 6.61
CA PHE A 124 -15.91 1.24 5.94
C PHE A 124 -15.83 -0.08 6.70
N ARG A 125 -16.87 -0.90 6.58
CA ARG A 125 -16.89 -2.26 7.09
C ARG A 125 -16.44 -3.22 6.00
N LEU A 126 -15.51 -4.08 6.34
CA LEU A 126 -15.07 -5.23 5.57
C LEU A 126 -15.67 -6.48 6.20
N PHE A 127 -16.39 -7.27 5.41
CA PHE A 127 -16.84 -8.60 5.78
C PHE A 127 -16.06 -9.63 4.98
N ILE A 128 -15.44 -10.58 5.67
CA ILE A 128 -14.80 -11.75 5.09
C ILE A 128 -15.55 -12.98 5.59
N GLN A 129 -16.24 -13.65 4.69
CA GLN A 129 -16.99 -14.87 5.00
C GLN A 129 -16.32 -16.05 4.30
N GLN A 130 -16.13 -17.12 5.05
CA GLN A 130 -15.59 -18.38 4.59
C GLN A 130 -16.65 -19.47 4.85
N PRO A 131 -17.57 -19.71 3.88
CA PRO A 131 -18.62 -20.71 4.04
C PRO A 131 -18.08 -22.14 4.07
N PHE A 132 -16.95 -22.40 3.41
CA PHE A 132 -16.38 -23.74 3.24
C PHE A 132 -15.03 -23.87 3.94
N GLU A 133 -14.73 -25.05 4.47
CA GLU A 133 -13.44 -25.32 5.09
C GLU A 133 -12.30 -25.37 4.07
N LEU A 134 -11.11 -25.06 4.55
CA LEU A 134 -9.86 -25.13 3.81
C LEU A 134 -8.93 -26.13 4.52
N PRO A 135 -8.04 -26.81 3.78
CA PRO A 135 -6.95 -27.57 4.40
C PRO A 135 -6.09 -26.68 5.33
N LEU A 136 -5.36 -27.30 6.26
CA LEU A 136 -4.62 -26.58 7.31
C LEU A 136 -3.63 -25.54 6.76
N SER A 137 -2.83 -25.89 5.75
CA SER A 137 -1.83 -24.97 5.14
C SER A 137 -2.47 -23.72 4.53
N PRO A 138 -3.37 -23.81 3.52
CA PRO A 138 -4.03 -22.64 2.94
C PRO A 138 -4.86 -21.85 3.96
N GLN A 139 -5.39 -22.51 5.00
CA GLN A 139 -6.09 -21.83 6.08
C GLN A 139 -5.13 -20.98 6.94
N SER A 140 -3.94 -21.50 7.25
CA SER A 140 -2.91 -20.76 8.00
C SER A 140 -2.45 -19.54 7.23
N ASP A 141 -2.07 -19.73 5.96
CA ASP A 141 -1.62 -18.65 5.06
C ASP A 141 -2.69 -17.57 4.90
N LEU A 142 -3.96 -17.97 4.80
CA LEU A 142 -5.08 -17.04 4.72
C LEU A 142 -5.23 -16.22 6.01
N ASN A 143 -5.08 -16.84 7.19
CA ASN A 143 -5.21 -16.12 8.45
C ASN A 143 -4.11 -15.06 8.59
N GLU A 144 -2.87 -15.40 8.25
CA GLU A 144 -1.75 -14.46 8.25
C GLU A 144 -1.95 -13.34 7.23
N ALA A 145 -2.41 -13.68 6.01
CA ALA A 145 -2.71 -12.69 4.98
C ALA A 145 -3.81 -11.72 5.42
N ILE A 146 -4.86 -12.20 6.10
CA ILE A 146 -5.91 -11.35 6.67
C ILE A 146 -5.32 -10.45 7.76
N GLU A 147 -4.57 -10.99 8.72
CA GLU A 147 -3.99 -10.21 9.82
C GLU A 147 -3.05 -9.12 9.31
N CYS A 148 -2.13 -9.46 8.38
CA CYS A 148 -1.24 -8.49 7.74
C CYS A 148 -2.01 -7.47 6.90
N PHE A 149 -3.04 -7.88 6.16
CA PHE A 149 -3.83 -6.94 5.36
C PHE A 149 -4.61 -5.94 6.22
N VAL A 150 -5.31 -6.40 7.26
CA VAL A 150 -6.12 -5.48 8.09
C VAL A 150 -5.25 -4.56 8.95
N CYS A 151 -4.02 -4.96 9.28
CA CYS A 151 -3.11 -4.15 10.10
C CYS A 151 -2.14 -3.28 9.29
N LEU A 152 -1.61 -3.77 8.17
CA LEU A 152 -0.52 -3.14 7.40
C LEU A 152 -0.90 -2.84 5.94
N GLY A 153 -2.14 -3.14 5.55
CA GLY A 153 -2.61 -2.99 4.18
C GLY A 153 -2.92 -1.55 3.77
N GLY A 154 -3.48 -1.45 2.58
CA GLY A 154 -3.99 -0.21 2.01
C GLY A 154 -4.76 -0.54 0.73
N LEU A 155 -5.50 0.42 0.22
CA LEU A 155 -6.30 0.26 -1.00
C LEU A 155 -5.99 1.36 -2.01
N GLY A 156 -6.28 1.07 -3.28
CA GLY A 156 -6.32 2.08 -4.33
C GLY A 156 -4.98 2.46 -4.94
N LEU A 157 -5.00 3.57 -5.67
CA LEU A 157 -3.84 4.06 -6.41
C LEU A 157 -2.72 4.51 -5.47
N ARG A 158 -1.48 4.25 -5.86
CA ARG A 158 -0.26 4.57 -5.07
C ARG A 158 -0.23 3.92 -3.68
N VAL A 159 -0.86 2.76 -3.53
CA VAL A 159 -0.82 1.98 -2.29
C VAL A 159 0.61 1.69 -1.82
N THR A 160 1.58 1.50 -2.72
CA THR A 160 3.00 1.30 -2.34
C THR A 160 3.70 2.57 -1.84
N ARG A 161 3.04 3.72 -1.92
CA ARG A 161 3.57 5.05 -1.60
C ARG A 161 2.72 5.75 -0.53
N GLY A 162 2.09 4.96 0.33
CA GLY A 162 1.36 5.43 1.51
C GLY A 162 -0.07 5.88 1.30
N LEU A 163 -0.61 5.91 0.07
CA LEU A 163 -2.00 6.29 -0.17
C LEU A 163 -2.97 5.14 0.10
N GLY A 164 -4.17 5.50 0.55
CA GLY A 164 -5.22 4.58 0.97
C GLY A 164 -4.83 3.61 2.09
N ALA A 165 -3.84 3.97 2.91
CA ALA A 165 -3.54 3.26 4.15
C ALA A 165 -4.71 3.43 5.12
N PHE A 166 -4.97 2.42 5.95
CA PHE A 166 -6.05 2.43 6.92
C PHE A 166 -5.61 1.79 8.24
N ALA A 167 -6.33 2.10 9.31
CA ALA A 167 -6.24 1.41 10.59
C ALA A 167 -7.48 0.54 10.81
N CYS A 168 -7.30 -0.62 11.44
CA CYS A 168 -8.39 -1.50 11.85
C CYS A 168 -8.77 -1.23 13.30
N LEU A 169 -10.06 -0.93 13.55
CA LEU A 169 -10.52 -0.57 14.89
C LEU A 169 -10.60 -1.79 15.82
N GLU A 170 -10.89 -2.97 15.29
CA GLU A 170 -10.94 -4.23 16.04
C GLU A 170 -9.53 -4.86 16.22
N ARG A 171 -8.52 -4.36 15.49
CA ARG A 171 -7.12 -4.78 15.57
C ARG A 171 -6.20 -3.56 15.73
N PRO A 172 -6.31 -2.81 16.82
CA PRO A 172 -5.45 -1.65 17.05
C PRO A 172 -3.98 -2.08 17.08
N LEU A 173 -3.11 -1.26 16.50
CA LEU A 173 -1.66 -1.49 16.47
C LEU A 173 -1.02 -1.00 17.77
N ASP A 174 -0.90 -1.88 18.75
CA ASP A 174 0.00 -1.70 19.89
C ASP A 174 1.40 -2.24 19.58
N ARG A 175 2.33 -2.10 20.53
CA ARG A 175 3.72 -2.55 20.37
C ARG A 175 3.83 -4.07 20.22
N ASP A 176 2.99 -4.82 20.91
CA ASP A 176 3.03 -6.28 20.88
C ASP A 176 2.51 -6.81 19.54
N ARG A 177 1.41 -6.23 19.02
CA ARG A 177 0.91 -6.54 17.69
C ARG A 177 1.91 -6.17 16.62
N LEU A 178 2.59 -5.02 16.73
CA LEU A 178 3.66 -4.67 15.79
C LEU A 178 4.80 -5.69 15.81
N LYS A 179 5.24 -6.14 16.98
CA LYS A 179 6.27 -7.17 17.11
C LYS A 179 5.82 -8.49 16.50
N ASN A 180 4.58 -8.91 16.73
CA ASN A 180 4.03 -10.13 16.15
C ASN A 180 3.94 -10.05 14.63
N LEU A 181 3.44 -8.93 14.09
CA LEU A 181 3.40 -8.68 12.65
C LEU A 181 4.80 -8.67 12.04
N GLN A 182 5.78 -8.07 12.71
CA GLN A 182 7.18 -8.09 12.28
C GLN A 182 7.70 -9.53 12.21
N THR A 183 7.40 -10.38 13.19
CA THR A 183 7.78 -11.81 13.16
C THR A 183 7.15 -12.53 11.96
N ILE A 184 5.86 -12.34 11.71
CA ILE A 184 5.15 -12.97 10.58
C ILE A 184 5.79 -12.58 9.25
N VAL A 185 5.96 -11.27 9.00
CA VAL A 185 6.46 -10.83 7.69
C VAL A 185 7.95 -11.13 7.51
N THR A 186 8.76 -11.09 8.57
CA THR A 186 10.19 -11.41 8.45
C THR A 186 10.42 -12.91 8.25
N ALA A 187 9.60 -13.79 8.86
CA ALA A 187 9.59 -15.21 8.55
C ALA A 187 9.25 -15.48 7.07
N ALA A 188 8.40 -14.65 6.47
CA ALA A 188 8.09 -14.67 5.04
C ALA A 188 9.16 -14.00 4.14
N GLY A 189 10.27 -13.50 4.71
CA GLY A 189 11.37 -12.89 3.95
C GLY A 189 11.20 -11.40 3.64
N PHE A 190 10.22 -10.72 4.24
CA PHE A 190 10.16 -9.26 4.17
C PHE A 190 11.30 -8.61 4.95
N ARG A 191 11.74 -7.45 4.47
CA ARG A 191 12.52 -6.52 5.29
C ARG A 191 11.62 -5.47 5.90
N TRP A 192 12.01 -5.01 7.09
CA TRP A 192 11.20 -4.17 7.95
C TRP A 192 12.04 -3.00 8.46
N GLU A 193 11.50 -1.79 8.35
CA GLU A 193 12.08 -0.60 8.97
C GLU A 193 10.95 0.28 9.53
N HIS A 194 10.94 0.47 10.85
CA HIS A 194 9.96 1.32 11.52
C HIS A 194 10.57 2.69 11.82
N ARG A 195 9.95 3.75 11.29
CA ARG A 195 10.33 5.15 11.48
C ARG A 195 9.32 5.82 12.39
N THR A 196 9.77 6.21 13.58
CA THR A 196 8.94 6.71 14.69
C THR A 196 8.65 8.21 14.62
N LYS A 197 9.12 8.90 13.57
CA LYS A 197 8.78 10.31 13.34
C LYS A 197 7.27 10.46 13.25
N ARG A 198 6.73 11.40 14.02
CA ARG A 198 5.30 11.73 14.05
C ARG A 198 4.88 12.50 12.80
N LEU A 199 3.82 12.03 12.15
CA LEU A 199 3.28 12.56 10.89
C LEU A 199 1.80 12.92 11.10
N SER A 200 1.52 14.22 11.26
CA SER A 200 0.22 14.76 11.68
C SER A 200 -0.91 14.61 10.66
N ASP A 201 -0.57 14.58 9.37
CA ASP A 201 -1.52 14.64 8.26
C ASP A 201 -0.96 13.99 6.99
N ASP A 202 -1.80 13.84 5.97
CA ASP A 202 -1.44 13.24 4.69
C ASP A 202 -0.37 14.05 3.93
N GLY A 203 -0.29 15.36 4.16
CA GLY A 203 0.78 16.21 3.63
C GLY A 203 2.14 15.90 4.26
N ALA A 204 2.20 15.75 5.59
CA ALA A 204 3.40 15.36 6.33
C ALA A 204 3.85 13.96 5.91
N ILE A 205 2.91 13.02 5.80
CA ILE A 205 3.15 11.66 5.29
C ILE A 205 3.74 11.71 3.87
N ALA A 206 3.13 12.47 2.96
CA ALA A 206 3.60 12.55 1.58
C ALA A 206 4.97 13.22 1.45
N ARG A 207 5.29 14.24 2.25
CA ARG A 207 6.61 14.87 2.27
C ARG A 207 7.68 13.91 2.79
N GLU A 208 7.38 13.15 3.83
CA GLU A 208 8.29 12.15 4.41
C GLU A 208 8.61 11.04 3.41
N ILE A 209 7.57 10.38 2.89
CA ILE A 209 7.70 9.32 1.88
C ILE A 209 8.40 9.88 0.64
N GLY A 210 7.98 11.05 0.18
CA GLY A 210 8.57 11.71 -0.98
C GLY A 210 10.05 12.02 -0.81
N SER A 211 10.46 12.46 0.37
CA SER A 211 11.86 12.72 0.72
C SER A 211 12.69 11.44 0.65
N LEU A 212 12.16 10.33 1.18
CA LEU A 212 12.82 9.03 1.13
C LEU A 212 12.97 8.52 -0.29
N VAL A 213 11.91 8.56 -1.09
CA VAL A 213 11.97 8.09 -2.48
C VAL A 213 12.92 8.94 -3.31
N LYS A 214 12.87 10.28 -3.17
CA LYS A 214 13.75 11.20 -3.89
C LYS A 214 15.21 11.03 -3.46
N GLY A 215 15.46 10.97 -2.16
CA GLY A 215 16.81 10.82 -1.59
C GLY A 215 17.43 9.49 -1.98
N THR A 216 16.75 8.37 -1.76
CA THR A 216 17.22 7.05 -2.17
C THR A 216 17.48 6.96 -3.67
N ARG A 217 16.61 7.52 -4.52
CA ARG A 217 16.86 7.54 -5.97
C ARG A 217 18.12 8.31 -6.35
N LYS A 218 18.36 9.45 -5.70
CA LYS A 218 19.55 10.27 -5.94
C LYS A 218 20.81 9.54 -5.48
N GLU A 219 20.81 9.05 -4.24
CA GLU A 219 21.96 8.37 -3.61
C GLU A 219 22.36 7.10 -4.36
N GLN A 220 21.37 6.30 -4.76
CA GLN A 220 21.58 5.01 -5.40
C GLN A 220 21.60 5.09 -6.95
N GLY A 221 21.53 6.30 -7.52
CA GLY A 221 21.52 6.52 -8.97
C GLY A 221 20.35 5.84 -9.72
N LEU A 222 19.20 5.67 -9.05
CA LEU A 222 18.04 4.95 -9.59
C LEU A 222 17.20 5.84 -10.50
N LYS A 223 16.91 5.34 -11.71
CA LYS A 223 16.08 6.02 -12.71
C LYS A 223 14.71 5.37 -12.84
N ALA A 224 13.70 6.15 -13.25
CA ALA A 224 12.32 5.68 -13.31
C ALA A 224 12.09 4.64 -14.42
N ASP A 225 12.85 4.72 -15.50
CA ASP A 225 12.85 3.83 -16.66
C ASP A 225 13.75 2.60 -16.49
N ARG A 226 14.43 2.46 -15.36
CA ARG A 226 15.30 1.32 -15.06
C ARG A 226 14.70 0.44 -13.97
N PRO A 227 14.70 -0.89 -14.13
CA PRO A 227 14.24 -1.81 -13.11
C PRO A 227 14.97 -1.66 -11.77
N SER A 228 14.21 -1.61 -10.67
CA SER A 228 14.73 -1.51 -9.29
C SER A 228 13.68 -1.97 -8.29
N SER A 229 14.05 -2.06 -7.00
CA SER A 229 13.13 -2.38 -5.90
C SER A 229 12.08 -1.28 -5.68
N LEU A 230 12.33 -0.05 -6.18
CA LEU A 230 11.36 1.05 -6.21
C LEU A 230 10.41 0.99 -7.42
N GLY A 231 10.52 -0.04 -8.27
CA GLY A 231 9.75 -0.24 -9.50
C GLY A 231 10.36 0.46 -10.71
N SER A 232 9.71 0.28 -11.86
CA SER A 232 10.13 0.84 -13.15
C SER A 232 8.94 1.13 -14.06
N SER A 233 9.12 2.07 -14.99
CA SER A 233 8.20 2.31 -16.10
C SER A 233 8.49 1.43 -17.31
N GLN A 234 9.74 0.93 -17.46
CA GLN A 234 10.17 0.11 -18.59
C GLN A 234 11.07 -1.07 -18.12
N PRO A 235 10.61 -2.33 -18.22
CA PRO A 235 9.19 -2.71 -18.28
C PRO A 235 8.43 -2.14 -17.07
N ARG A 236 7.11 -1.99 -17.21
CA ARG A 236 6.28 -1.50 -16.11
C ARG A 236 6.25 -2.53 -14.99
N GLN A 237 6.79 -2.17 -13.83
CA GLN A 237 6.86 -3.02 -12.65
C GLN A 237 6.55 -2.20 -11.40
N THR A 238 5.72 -2.77 -10.52
CA THR A 238 5.39 -2.17 -9.22
C THR A 238 6.57 -2.31 -8.25
N SER A 239 6.77 -1.29 -7.41
CA SER A 239 7.72 -1.28 -6.30
C SER A 239 7.55 -2.50 -5.38
N ALA A 240 8.67 -3.15 -5.02
CA ALA A 240 8.71 -4.12 -3.92
C ALA A 240 8.69 -3.42 -2.55
N ILE A 241 9.02 -2.13 -2.52
CA ILE A 241 9.02 -1.31 -1.30
C ILE A 241 7.65 -0.66 -1.11
N PHE A 242 7.09 -0.84 0.08
CA PHE A 242 5.81 -0.32 0.53
C PHE A 242 6.03 0.63 1.69
N PHE A 243 5.61 1.88 1.48
CA PHE A 243 5.54 2.89 2.53
C PHE A 243 4.15 2.81 3.17
N ARG A 244 4.10 2.51 4.47
CA ARG A 244 2.89 2.22 5.24
C ARG A 244 2.76 3.19 6.41
N PRO A 245 1.97 4.27 6.24
CA PRO A 245 1.48 5.03 7.38
C PRO A 245 0.72 4.11 8.32
N ILE A 246 1.13 4.09 9.59
CA ILE A 246 0.48 3.33 10.66
C ILE A 246 0.09 4.28 11.78
N ARG A 247 -1.03 4.00 12.45
CA ARG A 247 -1.45 4.75 13.64
C ARG A 247 -1.46 3.82 14.83
N LEU A 248 -0.59 4.09 15.81
CA LEU A 248 -0.51 3.30 17.02
C LEU A 248 -1.77 3.47 17.87
N ALA A 249 -2.09 2.46 18.68
CA ALA A 249 -3.19 2.52 19.64
C ALA A 249 -3.06 3.77 20.54
N GLY A 250 -4.13 4.56 20.62
CA GLY A 250 -4.16 5.81 21.39
C GLY A 250 -3.45 7.00 20.73
N ALA A 251 -2.77 6.83 19.60
CA ALA A 251 -2.12 7.93 18.89
C ALA A 251 -3.07 8.67 17.92
N THR A 252 -2.85 9.98 17.81
CA THR A 252 -3.46 10.84 16.77
C THR A 252 -2.66 10.84 15.48
N ASP A 253 -1.34 11.01 15.58
CA ASP A 253 -0.46 11.09 14.42
C ASP A 253 -0.06 9.70 13.93
N CYS A 254 0.32 9.65 12.66
CA CYS A 254 0.88 8.45 12.07
C CYS A 254 2.38 8.36 12.29
N GLU A 255 2.89 7.14 12.24
CA GLU A 255 4.29 6.81 12.05
C GLU A 255 4.43 6.10 10.69
N LEU A 256 5.67 5.85 10.25
CA LEU A 256 5.92 5.25 8.95
C LEU A 256 6.62 3.91 9.10
N LEU A 257 5.94 2.86 8.66
CA LEU A 257 6.54 1.56 8.43
C LEU A 257 6.98 1.46 6.97
N VAL A 258 8.20 0.99 6.72
CA VAL A 258 8.67 0.65 5.38
C VAL A 258 8.90 -0.85 5.31
N LEU A 259 8.22 -1.48 4.36
CA LEU A 259 8.31 -2.91 4.10
C LEU A 259 8.94 -3.13 2.72
N GLU A 260 9.94 -3.98 2.63
CA GLU A 260 10.42 -4.49 1.35
C GLU A 260 10.01 -5.95 1.20
N ALA A 261 9.09 -6.20 0.28
CA ALA A 261 8.58 -7.54 0.02
C ALA A 261 9.64 -8.41 -0.68
N PRO A 262 9.65 -9.74 -0.44
CA PRO A 262 10.61 -10.67 -1.02
C PRO A 262 10.60 -10.59 -2.56
N HIS A 263 11.73 -10.23 -3.15
CA HIS A 263 11.84 -9.90 -4.58
C HIS A 263 11.47 -11.07 -5.49
N ASP A 264 11.76 -12.30 -5.05
CA ASP A 264 11.44 -13.53 -5.76
C ASP A 264 9.93 -13.78 -5.92
N ARG A 265 9.12 -13.15 -5.07
CA ARG A 265 7.66 -13.29 -5.07
C ARG A 265 6.94 -12.12 -5.72
N VAL A 266 7.52 -10.92 -5.72
CA VAL A 266 6.83 -9.69 -6.15
C VAL A 266 7.42 -8.99 -7.37
N LEU A 267 8.67 -9.30 -7.74
CA LEU A 267 9.33 -8.71 -8.90
C LEU A 267 9.46 -9.70 -10.05
N GLY A 268 9.20 -9.21 -11.27
CA GLY A 268 9.58 -9.90 -12.50
C GLY A 268 11.09 -10.07 -12.63
N GLU A 269 11.53 -11.01 -13.46
CA GLU A 269 12.92 -11.47 -13.54
C GLU A 269 13.93 -10.34 -13.77
N GLN A 270 13.66 -9.44 -14.73
CA GLN A 270 14.54 -8.30 -15.04
C GLN A 270 14.71 -7.37 -13.83
N ALA A 271 13.60 -7.05 -13.15
CA ALA A 271 13.64 -6.21 -11.95
C ALA A 271 14.33 -6.91 -10.79
N ARG A 272 14.12 -8.22 -10.61
CA ARG A 272 14.78 -9.02 -9.58
C ARG A 272 16.31 -8.99 -9.73
N LYS A 273 16.82 -9.21 -10.94
CA LYS A 273 18.27 -9.18 -11.22
C LYS A 273 18.90 -7.81 -10.98
N ALA A 274 18.16 -6.73 -11.26
CA ALA A 274 18.64 -5.36 -11.11
C ALA A 274 18.43 -4.77 -9.69
N SER A 275 17.59 -5.40 -8.88
CA SER A 275 17.21 -4.87 -7.57
C SER A 275 18.24 -5.18 -6.50
N ARG A 276 18.35 -4.26 -5.56
CA ARG A 276 19.12 -4.42 -4.32
C ARG A 276 18.17 -4.20 -3.16
N THR A 277 18.45 -4.86 -2.04
CA THR A 277 17.75 -4.62 -0.78
C THR A 277 18.06 -3.21 -0.29
N LEU A 278 17.02 -2.43 0.01
CA LEU A 278 17.15 -1.05 0.47
C LEU A 278 16.65 -0.86 1.92
N VAL A 279 15.80 -1.76 2.40
CA VAL A 279 15.13 -1.66 3.70
C VAL A 279 15.75 -2.64 4.70
N GLY A 280 15.88 -2.21 5.96
CA GLY A 280 16.33 -3.09 7.05
C GLY A 280 17.81 -3.49 6.99
N THR A 281 18.62 -2.81 6.20
CA THR A 281 20.08 -2.92 6.21
C THR A 281 20.66 -2.07 7.36
N VAL A 282 21.86 -2.41 7.84
CA VAL A 282 22.59 -1.60 8.81
C VAL A 282 23.91 -1.15 8.16
N PRO A 283 24.07 0.15 7.84
CA PRO A 283 23.08 1.24 7.96
C PRO A 283 21.95 1.14 6.92
N SER A 284 20.81 1.81 7.19
CA SER A 284 19.67 1.87 6.25
C SER A 284 20.10 2.51 4.94
N GLN A 285 19.72 1.91 3.81
CA GLN A 285 19.95 2.49 2.48
C GLN A 285 18.81 3.43 2.04
N LEU A 286 17.83 3.67 2.92
CA LEU A 286 16.79 4.67 2.70
C LEU A 286 17.28 6.07 3.09
N SER A 287 17.67 6.85 2.09
CA SER A 287 18.23 8.18 2.26
C SER A 287 17.15 9.26 2.19
N HIS A 288 17.22 10.24 3.10
CA HIS A 288 16.44 11.46 2.98
C HIS A 288 17.01 12.40 1.92
N TYR A 289 16.12 13.08 1.20
CA TYR A 289 16.54 14.19 0.34
C TYR A 289 16.82 15.42 1.21
N ALA A 290 18.10 15.75 1.39
CA ALA A 290 18.52 17.09 1.80
C ALA A 290 18.37 18.01 0.57
N ALA A 291 17.51 19.03 0.67
CA ALA A 291 17.53 20.10 -0.31
C ALA A 291 18.96 20.68 -0.35
N PRO A 292 19.52 21.01 -1.53
CA PRO A 292 20.77 21.72 -1.56
C PRO A 292 20.61 22.99 -0.72
N SER A 293 21.50 23.20 0.25
CA SER A 293 21.63 24.45 0.99
C SER A 293 21.85 25.54 -0.05
N GLY A 294 20.79 26.27 -0.37
CA GLY A 294 20.83 27.32 -1.37
C GLY A 294 21.72 28.45 -0.87
N GLY A 295 22.94 28.53 -1.39
CA GLY A 295 23.65 29.78 -1.50
C GLY A 295 22.84 30.68 -2.44
N TYR A 296 21.98 31.51 -1.86
CA TYR A 296 21.60 32.76 -2.50
C TYR A 296 22.81 33.69 -2.36
N ASN A 297 23.73 33.64 -3.31
CA ASN A 297 24.57 34.81 -3.56
C ASN A 297 23.66 35.85 -4.23
N ARG A 298 23.24 36.84 -3.46
CA ARG A 298 23.02 38.18 -3.99
C ARG A 298 24.37 38.86 -4.16
#